data_AF-A0A2B4REN1-F1
#
_entry.id   AF-A0A2B4REN1-F1
#
_cell.length_a   1.000
_cell.length_b   1.000
_cell.length_c   1.000
_cell.angle_alpha   90.00
_cell.angle_beta   90.00
_cell.angle_gamma   90.00
#
_symmetry.space_group_name_H-M   'P 1'
#
loop_
_entity.id
_entity.type
_entity.pdbx_description
1 polymer ?
#
loop_
_entity_poly.entity_id
_entity_poly.type
_entity_poly.pdbx_seq_one_letter_code
_entity_poly.pdbx_strand_id
1 'polypeptide(L)'
;MASRDESKLQKEIPPRELNAYIGEFIITVRKKDSKEDYEPSSLRSLMARFERYLKKKNYGFSIMKDAKFKQARKALQSKQKDLKKKGKGKKPNASVALTEEEIKLLYDKELLGTLTSEILLNTIWFGNTIHLGLRGCKEHRDMCWGDVQLLQTTNGEEFLEYSERQTKTRTGENPEMSDK
;
A
#
# COMPACT_ATOMS: atom_id res chain seq x y z
N MET A 1 -32.30 -15.63 -17.05
CA MET A 1 -31.06 -14.89 -16.75
C MET A 1 -30.97 -13.74 -17.75
N ALA A 2 -31.26 -12.51 -17.32
CA ALA A 2 -31.23 -11.35 -18.21
C ALA A 2 -29.77 -10.94 -18.47
N SER A 3 -29.36 -10.99 -19.74
CA SER A 3 -28.08 -10.46 -20.22
C SER A 3 -28.01 -8.97 -19.91
N ARG A 4 -27.14 -8.59 -18.96
CA ARG A 4 -26.85 -7.18 -18.68
C ARG A 4 -25.84 -6.71 -19.72
N ASP A 5 -26.35 -5.98 -20.70
CA ASP A 5 -25.59 -5.30 -21.75
C ASP A 5 -24.56 -4.34 -21.12
N GLU A 6 -23.27 -4.73 -21.20
CA GLU A 6 -22.14 -4.02 -20.61
C GLU A 6 -21.83 -2.67 -21.30
N SER A 7 -22.54 -2.33 -22.38
CA SER A 7 -22.27 -1.14 -23.22
C SER A 7 -22.91 0.17 -22.73
N LYS A 8 -23.82 0.14 -21.74
CA LYS A 8 -24.55 1.35 -21.27
C LYS A 8 -23.83 2.21 -20.21
N LEU A 9 -22.60 1.85 -19.83
CA LEU A 9 -21.83 2.66 -18.88
C LEU A 9 -21.21 3.86 -19.58
N GLN A 10 -21.86 5.03 -19.59
CA GLN A 10 -21.08 6.28 -19.49
C GLN A 10 -21.82 7.57 -19.14
N LYS A 11 -23.15 7.68 -19.20
CA LYS A 11 -23.88 8.89 -18.72
C LYS A 11 -25.21 8.65 -18.01
N GLU A 12 -25.70 7.42 -17.94
CA GLU A 12 -27.11 7.19 -17.61
C GLU A 12 -27.39 6.51 -16.28
N ILE A 13 -26.41 5.82 -15.65
CA ILE A 13 -26.70 5.09 -14.42
C ILE A 13 -26.93 6.08 -13.28
N PRO A 14 -28.12 6.14 -12.66
CA PRO A 14 -28.38 7.04 -11.55
C PRO A 14 -27.52 6.67 -10.33
N PRO A 15 -27.11 7.64 -9.48
CA PRO A 15 -26.28 7.36 -8.30
C PRO A 15 -26.87 6.30 -7.37
N ARG A 16 -28.20 6.23 -7.28
CA ARG A 16 -28.92 5.23 -6.47
C ARG A 16 -28.66 3.80 -6.97
N GLU A 17 -28.74 3.58 -8.27
CA GLU A 17 -28.51 2.27 -8.89
C GLU A 17 -27.04 1.89 -8.82
N LEU A 18 -26.15 2.84 -9.15
CA LEU A 18 -24.71 2.60 -9.06
C LEU A 18 -24.28 2.25 -7.63
N ASN A 19 -24.85 2.93 -6.62
CA ASN A 19 -24.62 2.61 -5.22
C ASN A 19 -25.02 1.18 -4.86
N ALA A 20 -26.18 0.71 -5.35
CA ALA A 20 -26.63 -0.67 -5.15
C ALA A 20 -25.69 -1.68 -5.83
N TYR A 21 -25.32 -1.44 -7.10
CA TYR A 21 -24.41 -2.31 -7.84
C TYR A 21 -23.03 -2.42 -7.22
N ILE A 22 -22.45 -1.30 -6.78
CA ILE A 22 -21.15 -1.31 -6.09
C ILE A 22 -21.27 -2.07 -4.76
N GLY A 23 -22.34 -1.84 -4.00
CA GLY A 23 -22.58 -2.56 -2.75
C GLY A 23 -22.67 -4.07 -2.95
N GLU A 24 -23.49 -4.52 -3.90
CA GLU A 24 -23.64 -5.93 -4.26
C GLU A 24 -22.31 -6.54 -4.73
N PHE A 25 -21.60 -5.85 -5.64
CA PHE A 25 -20.29 -6.26 -6.12
C PHE A 25 -19.30 -6.47 -4.96
N ILE A 26 -19.20 -5.52 -4.02
CA ILE A 26 -18.24 -5.62 -2.91
C ILE A 26 -18.54 -6.81 -1.98
N ILE A 27 -19.81 -7.15 -1.76
CA ILE A 27 -20.19 -8.33 -0.95
C ILE A 27 -19.87 -9.64 -1.68
N THR A 28 -20.10 -9.68 -2.99
CA THR A 28 -20.10 -10.92 -3.80
C THR A 28 -18.76 -11.22 -4.45
N VAL A 29 -17.90 -10.21 -4.68
CA VAL A 29 -16.65 -10.39 -5.41
C VAL A 29 -15.71 -11.41 -4.74
N ARG A 30 -15.16 -12.32 -5.54
CA ARG A 30 -14.19 -13.36 -5.14
C ARG A 30 -13.01 -13.41 -6.11
N LYS A 31 -11.90 -14.02 -5.69
CA LYS A 31 -10.77 -14.28 -6.59
C LYS A 31 -11.20 -15.24 -7.70
N LYS A 32 -10.75 -14.99 -8.94
CA LYS A 32 -11.20 -15.65 -10.17
C LYS A 32 -11.09 -17.18 -10.10
N ASP A 33 -10.03 -17.69 -9.48
CA ASP A 33 -9.68 -19.12 -9.59
C ASP A 33 -9.79 -19.91 -8.27
N SER A 34 -9.89 -19.24 -7.12
CA SER A 34 -9.87 -19.92 -5.82
C SER A 34 -11.20 -19.91 -5.07
N LYS A 35 -12.26 -19.27 -5.60
CA LYS A 35 -13.51 -18.94 -4.88
C LYS A 35 -13.31 -18.22 -3.54
N GLU A 36 -12.08 -17.83 -3.20
CA GLU A 36 -11.74 -17.18 -1.95
C GLU A 36 -12.12 -15.71 -1.95
N ASP A 37 -12.38 -15.21 -0.75
CA ASP A 37 -12.49 -13.77 -0.52
C ASP A 37 -11.15 -13.03 -0.74
N TYR A 38 -11.24 -11.79 -1.20
CA TYR A 38 -10.10 -10.86 -1.21
C TYR A 38 -9.69 -10.43 0.20
N GLU A 39 -8.48 -9.87 0.33
CA GLU A 39 -8.07 -9.17 1.56
C GLU A 39 -8.90 -7.91 1.80
N PRO A 40 -9.15 -7.51 3.07
CA PRO A 40 -9.88 -6.29 3.40
C PRO A 40 -9.33 -5.04 2.70
N SER A 41 -8.01 -4.90 2.60
CA SER A 41 -7.36 -3.78 1.92
C SER A 41 -7.62 -3.78 0.42
N SER A 42 -7.66 -4.95 -0.22
CA SER A 42 -7.89 -5.08 -1.66
C SER A 42 -9.29 -4.61 -2.04
N LEU A 43 -10.31 -4.86 -1.20
CA LEU A 43 -11.65 -4.32 -1.43
C LEU A 43 -11.70 -2.79 -1.40
N ARG A 44 -10.92 -2.16 -0.50
CA ARG A 44 -10.78 -0.70 -0.49
C ARG A 44 -10.08 -0.19 -1.75
N SER A 45 -9.08 -0.92 -2.24
CA SER A 45 -8.42 -0.60 -3.51
C SER A 45 -9.39 -0.70 -4.70
N LEU A 46 -10.31 -1.67 -4.71
CA LEU A 46 -11.36 -1.75 -5.74
C LEU A 46 -12.27 -0.52 -5.73
N MET A 47 -12.71 -0.08 -4.55
CA MET A 47 -13.46 1.18 -4.42
C MET A 47 -12.67 2.38 -4.95
N ALA A 48 -11.38 2.52 -4.58
CA ALA A 48 -10.55 3.59 -5.11
C ALA A 48 -10.36 3.53 -6.64
N ARG A 49 -10.37 2.32 -7.23
CA ARG A 49 -10.33 2.14 -8.69
C ARG A 49 -11.63 2.60 -9.34
N PHE A 50 -12.79 2.28 -8.78
CA PHE A 50 -14.07 2.79 -9.27
C PHE A 50 -14.16 4.30 -9.17
N GLU A 51 -13.80 4.89 -8.02
CA GLU A 51 -13.75 6.34 -7.82
C GLU A 51 -12.88 7.03 -8.89
N ARG A 52 -11.67 6.51 -9.12
CA ARG A 52 -10.75 7.06 -10.13
C ARG A 52 -11.33 6.96 -11.54
N TYR A 53 -11.97 5.84 -11.87
CA TYR A 53 -12.60 5.64 -13.18
C TYR A 53 -13.78 6.60 -13.38
N LEU A 54 -14.67 6.73 -12.40
CA LEU A 54 -15.83 7.62 -12.45
C LEU A 54 -15.43 9.10 -12.55
N LYS A 55 -14.36 9.50 -11.85
CA LYS A 55 -13.76 10.83 -12.00
C LYS A 55 -13.24 11.07 -13.41
N LYS A 56 -12.50 10.12 -13.99
CA LYS A 56 -12.03 10.21 -15.39
C LYS A 56 -13.19 10.33 -16.39
N LYS A 57 -14.38 9.83 -16.04
CA LYS A 57 -15.60 9.92 -16.84
C LYS A 57 -16.52 11.08 -16.47
N ASN A 58 -16.10 12.00 -15.59
CA ASN A 58 -16.90 13.15 -15.15
C ASN A 58 -18.31 12.77 -14.64
N TYR A 59 -18.42 11.67 -13.88
CA TYR A 59 -19.71 11.14 -13.39
C TYR A 59 -20.45 12.08 -12.39
N GLY A 60 -19.79 13.13 -11.89
CA GLY A 60 -20.41 14.19 -11.07
C GLY A 60 -20.62 13.85 -9.59
N PHE A 61 -20.43 12.60 -9.18
CA PHE A 61 -20.50 12.16 -7.78
C PHE A 61 -19.27 11.36 -7.36
N SER A 62 -18.87 11.50 -6.10
CA SER A 62 -17.83 10.71 -5.45
C SER A 62 -18.44 9.56 -4.66
N ILE A 63 -18.03 8.34 -4.98
CA ILE A 63 -18.49 7.13 -4.27
C ILE A 63 -17.90 7.03 -2.86
N MET A 64 -16.80 7.74 -2.62
CA MET A 64 -16.09 7.74 -1.35
C MET A 64 -16.65 8.77 -0.37
N LYS A 65 -17.18 9.89 -0.88
CA LYS A 65 -17.59 11.05 -0.06
C LYS A 65 -19.11 11.23 -0.01
N ASP A 66 -19.80 11.14 -1.14
CA ASP A 66 -21.20 11.56 -1.21
C ASP A 66 -22.16 10.64 -0.45
N ALA A 67 -23.15 11.25 0.19
CA ALA A 67 -24.19 10.53 0.95
C ALA A 67 -24.98 9.53 0.09
N LYS A 68 -25.10 9.80 -1.22
CA LYS A 68 -25.75 8.92 -2.20
C LYS A 68 -25.12 7.51 -2.25
N PHE A 69 -23.85 7.38 -1.86
CA PHE A 69 -23.09 6.13 -1.84
C PHE A 69 -22.93 5.50 -0.44
N LYS A 70 -23.78 5.87 0.52
CA LYS A 70 -23.71 5.35 1.90
C LYS A 70 -23.88 3.82 1.98
N GLN A 71 -24.71 3.22 1.11
CA GLN A 71 -24.94 1.77 1.11
C GLN A 71 -23.68 1.00 0.68
N ALA A 72 -23.04 1.41 -0.42
CA ALA A 72 -21.79 0.81 -0.90
C ALA A 72 -20.68 0.91 0.17
N ARG A 73 -20.56 2.06 0.83
CA ARG A 73 -19.60 2.24 1.93
C ARG A 73 -19.91 1.35 3.13
N LYS A 74 -21.19 1.19 3.51
CA LYS A 74 -21.61 0.25 4.56
C LYS A 74 -21.31 -1.21 4.18
N ALA A 75 -21.59 -1.61 2.94
CA ALA A 75 -21.28 -2.93 2.43
C ALA A 75 -19.78 -3.24 2.49
N LEU A 76 -18.94 -2.28 2.07
CA LEU A 76 -17.48 -2.37 2.22
C LEU A 76 -17.07 -2.55 3.68
N GLN A 77 -17.55 -1.70 4.58
CA GLN A 77 -17.19 -1.77 6.00
C GLN A 77 -17.62 -3.11 6.63
N SER A 78 -18.84 -3.56 6.33
CA SER A 78 -19.36 -4.85 6.82
C SER A 78 -18.48 -5.99 6.33
N LYS A 79 -18.23 -6.07 5.02
CA LYS A 79 -17.38 -7.11 4.43
C LYS A 79 -15.98 -7.09 5.01
N GLN A 80 -15.38 -5.91 5.18
CA GLN A 80 -14.04 -5.78 5.79
C GLN A 80 -14.02 -6.26 7.25
N LYS A 81 -15.05 -5.96 8.05
CA LYS A 81 -15.18 -6.47 9.42
C LYS A 81 -15.29 -7.99 9.44
N ASP A 82 -16.12 -8.57 8.57
CA ASP A 82 -16.30 -10.02 8.49
C ASP A 82 -15.01 -10.73 8.07
N LEU A 83 -14.28 -10.18 7.10
CA LEU A 83 -13.00 -10.73 6.65
C LEU A 83 -11.94 -10.66 7.76
N LYS A 84 -11.90 -9.57 8.53
CA LYS A 84 -11.02 -9.47 9.70
C LYS A 84 -11.36 -10.49 10.78
N LYS A 85 -12.65 -10.72 11.06
CA LYS A 85 -13.09 -11.78 11.98
C LYS A 85 -12.66 -13.17 11.51
N LYS A 86 -12.65 -13.41 10.20
CA LYS A 86 -12.15 -14.65 9.58
C LYS A 86 -10.61 -14.75 9.49
N GLY A 87 -9.88 -13.87 10.17
CA GLY A 87 -8.41 -13.91 10.21
C GLY A 87 -7.69 -13.24 9.03
N LYS A 88 -8.41 -12.63 8.07
CA LYS A 88 -7.79 -11.83 7.01
C LYS A 88 -7.40 -10.43 7.50
N GLY A 89 -6.57 -9.71 6.75
CA GLY A 89 -6.18 -8.33 7.08
C GLY A 89 -4.75 -8.16 7.58
N LYS A 90 -3.80 -8.93 7.02
CA LYS A 90 -2.34 -8.76 7.17
C LYS A 90 -1.77 -8.81 8.59
N LYS A 91 -2.49 -9.34 9.59
CA LYS A 91 -1.91 -9.57 10.92
C LYS A 91 -0.78 -10.62 10.93
N PRO A 92 -0.90 -11.78 10.25
CA PRO A 92 0.16 -12.80 10.28
C PRO A 92 1.33 -12.54 9.31
N ASN A 93 1.14 -11.70 8.28
CA ASN A 93 2.17 -11.39 7.28
C ASN A 93 2.76 -9.99 7.50
N ALA A 94 2.86 -9.56 8.76
CA ALA A 94 3.62 -8.35 9.09
C ALA A 94 5.07 -8.56 8.66
N SER A 95 5.72 -7.53 8.11
CA SER A 95 7.15 -7.61 7.84
C SER A 95 7.88 -7.77 9.17
N VAL A 96 8.58 -8.87 9.34
CA VAL A 96 9.49 -9.10 10.47
C VAL A 96 10.86 -8.57 10.05
N ALA A 97 11.60 -7.97 10.99
CA ALA A 97 12.98 -7.60 10.75
C ALA A 97 13.82 -8.87 10.54
N LEU A 98 14.84 -8.80 9.68
CA LEU A 98 15.79 -9.89 9.54
C LEU A 98 16.55 -10.07 10.85
N THR A 99 16.79 -11.32 11.25
CA THR A 99 17.62 -11.62 12.42
C THR A 99 19.11 -11.52 12.06
N GLU A 100 19.97 -11.41 13.08
CA GLU A 100 21.42 -11.39 12.86
C GLU A 100 21.91 -12.67 12.19
N GLU A 101 21.30 -13.82 12.49
CA GLU A 101 21.63 -15.11 11.87
C GLU A 101 21.23 -15.14 10.40
N GLU A 102 20.08 -14.55 10.05
CA GLU A 102 19.65 -14.42 8.65
C GLU A 102 20.60 -13.49 7.87
N ILE A 103 21.03 -12.38 8.47
CA ILE A 103 22.01 -11.47 7.87
C ILE A 103 23.35 -12.20 7.68
N LYS A 104 23.83 -12.91 8.70
CA LYS A 104 25.05 -13.71 8.62
C LYS A 104 24.96 -14.74 7.50
N LEU A 105 23.82 -15.41 7.36
CA LEU A 105 23.58 -16.37 6.27
C LEU A 105 23.68 -15.73 4.88
N LEU A 106 23.28 -14.45 4.72
CA LEU A 106 23.42 -13.74 3.44
C LEU A 106 24.90 -13.47 3.11
N TYR A 107 25.73 -13.16 4.10
CA TYR A 107 27.18 -13.03 3.92
C TYR A 107 27.85 -14.39 3.64
N ASP A 108 27.49 -15.44 4.40
CA ASP A 108 28.02 -16.79 4.23
C ASP A 108 27.69 -17.37 2.83
N LYS A 109 26.57 -16.95 2.23
CA LYS A 109 26.15 -17.34 0.87
C LYS A 109 26.68 -16.41 -0.23
N GLU A 110 27.56 -15.46 0.09
CA GLU A 110 28.11 -14.47 -0.85
C GLU A 110 27.02 -13.65 -1.57
N LEU A 111 25.85 -13.48 -0.95
CA LEU A 111 24.81 -12.56 -1.44
C LEU A 111 25.09 -11.12 -0.98
N LEU A 112 25.81 -10.99 0.12
CA LEU A 112 26.40 -9.75 0.63
C LEU A 112 27.91 -9.96 0.82
N GLY A 113 28.68 -8.89 0.70
CA GLY A 113 30.14 -8.90 0.69
C GLY A 113 30.72 -7.93 -0.34
N THR A 114 32.00 -8.13 -0.66
CA THR A 114 32.78 -7.23 -1.52
C THR A 114 33.44 -7.96 -2.70
N LEU A 115 33.11 -9.23 -2.90
CA LEU A 115 33.78 -10.11 -3.86
C LEU A 115 33.59 -9.68 -5.32
N THR A 116 32.39 -9.23 -5.68
CA THR A 116 32.06 -8.74 -7.02
C THR A 116 31.33 -7.41 -6.95
N SER A 117 31.28 -6.69 -8.06
CA SER A 117 30.53 -5.43 -8.15
C SER A 117 29.04 -5.60 -7.86
N GLU A 118 28.45 -6.74 -8.23
CA GLU A 118 27.05 -7.06 -7.96
C GLU A 118 26.81 -7.30 -6.47
N ILE A 119 27.66 -8.10 -5.83
CA ILE A 119 27.57 -8.40 -4.39
C ILE A 119 27.80 -7.12 -3.57
N LEU A 120 28.75 -6.29 -3.99
CA LEU A 120 28.99 -4.98 -3.36
C LEU A 120 27.77 -4.07 -3.48
N LEU A 121 27.14 -4.01 -4.66
CA LEU A 121 25.94 -3.21 -4.86
C LEU A 121 24.78 -3.70 -3.98
N ASN A 122 24.59 -5.02 -3.88
CA ASN A 122 23.59 -5.62 -2.98
C ASN A 122 23.87 -5.26 -1.52
N THR A 123 25.13 -5.26 -1.11
CA THR A 123 25.56 -4.91 0.25
C THR A 123 25.26 -3.46 0.59
N ILE A 124 25.59 -2.53 -0.30
CA ILE A 124 25.28 -1.10 -0.12
C ILE A 124 23.77 -0.90 -0.07
N TRP A 125 23.03 -1.51 -1.01
CA TRP A 125 21.57 -1.42 -1.03
C TRP A 125 20.93 -1.97 0.25
N PHE A 126 21.43 -3.10 0.75
CA PHE A 126 20.98 -3.70 1.98
C PHE A 126 21.26 -2.79 3.19
N GLY A 127 22.51 -2.34 3.35
CA GLY A 127 22.92 -1.48 4.45
C GLY A 127 22.15 -0.15 4.48
N ASN A 128 21.99 0.51 3.34
CA ASN A 128 21.20 1.73 3.24
C ASN A 128 19.72 1.52 3.60
N THR A 129 19.16 0.35 3.25
CA THR A 129 17.77 0.02 3.57
C THR A 129 17.57 -0.21 5.08
N ILE A 130 18.48 -0.96 5.72
CA ILE A 130 18.37 -1.32 7.13
C ILE A 130 18.77 -0.14 8.04
N HIS A 131 19.85 0.57 7.74
CA HIS A 131 20.40 1.60 8.62
C HIS A 131 19.84 3.00 8.35
N LEU A 132 19.59 3.35 7.08
CA LEU A 132 19.10 4.70 6.70
C LEU A 132 17.59 4.70 6.41
N GLY A 133 16.93 3.54 6.43
CA GLY A 133 15.49 3.42 6.20
C GLY A 133 15.04 3.80 4.79
N LEU A 134 15.94 3.70 3.81
CA LEU A 134 15.63 3.98 2.40
C LEU A 134 14.67 2.93 1.83
N ARG A 135 13.58 3.39 1.22
CA ARG A 135 12.49 2.55 0.70
C ARG A 135 12.39 2.66 -0.82
N GLY A 136 12.49 1.50 -1.47
CA GLY A 136 12.26 1.37 -2.91
C GLY A 136 13.39 1.95 -3.76
N CYS A 137 13.32 1.70 -5.08
CA CYS A 137 14.43 2.01 -5.99
C CYS A 137 14.73 3.51 -6.14
N LYS A 138 13.72 4.38 -6.01
CA LYS A 138 13.89 5.82 -6.25
C LYS A 138 14.76 6.48 -5.19
N GLU A 139 14.51 6.20 -3.91
CA GLU A 139 15.28 6.79 -2.79
C GLU A 139 16.77 6.44 -2.88
N HIS A 140 17.10 5.19 -3.26
CA HIS A 140 18.48 4.77 -3.48
C HIS A 140 19.14 5.44 -4.70
N ARG A 141 18.39 5.63 -5.79
CA ARG A 141 18.92 6.23 -7.04
C ARG A 141 19.13 7.74 -6.94
N ASP A 142 18.33 8.41 -6.12
CA ASP A 142 18.38 9.86 -5.98
C ASP A 142 19.43 10.32 -4.94
N MET A 143 20.09 9.38 -4.24
CA MET A 143 21.19 9.69 -3.33
C MET A 143 22.34 10.39 -4.04
N CYS A 144 22.83 11.46 -3.45
CA CYS A 144 23.95 12.23 -3.94
C CYS A 144 25.09 12.25 -2.91
N TRP A 145 26.29 12.57 -3.39
CA TRP A 145 27.41 12.89 -2.52
C TRP A 145 27.04 14.02 -1.53
N GLY A 146 27.42 13.84 -0.27
CA GLY A 146 27.11 14.76 0.83
C GLY A 146 25.79 14.49 1.56
N ASP A 147 24.94 13.59 1.06
CA ASP A 147 23.69 13.22 1.75
C ASP A 147 23.93 12.32 2.96
N VAL A 148 25.03 11.58 2.96
CA VAL A 148 25.51 10.80 4.11
C VAL A 148 26.78 11.48 4.63
N GLN A 149 26.80 11.83 5.91
CA GLN A 149 27.91 12.53 6.55
C GLN A 149 28.33 11.78 7.81
N LEU A 150 29.65 11.70 8.04
CA LEU A 150 30.20 11.24 9.30
C LEU A 150 30.20 12.41 10.28
N LEU A 151 29.44 12.26 11.36
CA LEU A 151 29.34 13.22 12.44
C LEU A 151 29.85 12.59 13.73
N GLN A 152 30.05 13.42 14.74
CA GLN A 152 30.56 13.00 16.04
C GLN A 152 29.68 13.58 17.15
N THR A 153 29.36 12.75 18.15
CA THR A 153 28.62 13.21 19.34
C THR A 153 29.52 14.07 20.22
N THR A 154 28.91 14.78 21.19
CA THR A 154 29.67 15.54 22.20
C THR A 154 30.62 14.68 23.01
N ASN A 155 30.39 13.37 23.06
CA ASN A 155 31.20 12.40 23.80
C ASN A 155 32.32 11.80 22.94
N GLY A 156 32.42 12.21 21.66
CA GLY A 156 33.43 11.73 20.73
C GLY A 156 33.05 10.50 19.92
N GLU A 157 31.80 10.01 20.02
CA GLU A 157 31.35 8.83 19.26
C GLU A 157 30.97 9.20 17.83
N GLU A 158 31.50 8.48 16.86
CA GLU A 158 31.22 8.72 15.44
C GLU A 158 29.92 8.02 15.00
N PHE A 159 29.12 8.70 14.18
CA PHE A 159 27.92 8.14 13.56
C PHE A 159 27.69 8.69 12.16
N LEU A 160 26.97 7.93 11.34
CA LEU A 160 26.54 8.40 10.02
C LEU A 160 25.16 9.04 10.12
N GLU A 161 25.04 10.26 9.64
CA GLU A 161 23.76 10.94 9.45
C GLU A 161 23.38 10.94 7.97
N TYR A 162 22.14 10.55 7.68
CA TYR A 162 21.55 10.69 6.35
C TYR A 162 20.52 11.82 6.35
N SER A 163 20.77 12.84 5.52
CA SER A 163 19.88 13.99 5.34
C SER A 163 19.00 13.79 4.10
N GLU A 164 17.69 13.64 4.32
CA GLU A 164 16.74 13.48 3.21
C GLU A 164 16.41 14.85 2.58
N ARG A 165 16.61 14.97 1.25
CA ARG A 165 16.29 16.20 0.51
C ARG A 165 14.80 16.42 0.27
N GLN A 166 13.97 15.40 0.48
CA GLN A 166 12.51 15.47 0.34
C GLN A 166 11.83 15.10 1.64
N THR A 167 10.95 15.99 2.13
CA THR A 167 10.23 15.75 3.39
C THR A 167 9.21 14.63 3.19
N LYS A 168 9.43 13.47 3.84
CA LYS A 168 8.42 12.42 3.99
C LYS A 168 7.30 12.88 4.93
N THR A 169 6.44 13.82 4.50
CA THR A 169 5.14 14.01 5.17
C THR A 169 4.23 12.83 4.86
N ARG A 170 4.39 11.73 5.61
CA ARG A 170 3.36 10.72 5.82
C ARG A 170 2.90 10.81 7.26
N THR A 171 1.97 11.72 7.53
CA THR A 171 1.11 11.54 8.71
C THR A 171 0.36 10.23 8.51
N GLY A 172 0.71 9.21 9.29
CA GLY A 172 0.04 7.92 9.31
C GLY A 172 -1.37 7.97 9.91
N GLU A 173 -1.89 9.16 10.17
CA GLU A 173 -3.28 9.36 10.57
C GLU A 173 -4.20 9.16 9.38
N ASN A 174 -5.27 8.39 9.62
CA ASN A 174 -6.37 8.21 8.70
C ASN A 174 -7.43 9.27 9.05
N PRO A 175 -7.49 10.44 8.39
CA PRO A 175 -8.23 11.59 8.92
C PRO A 175 -9.74 11.57 8.63
N GLU A 176 -10.28 10.52 8.00
CA GLU A 176 -11.70 10.48 7.62
C GLU A 176 -12.38 9.20 8.10
N MET A 177 -12.55 9.10 9.43
CA MET A 177 -13.76 8.58 10.08
C MET A 177 -13.88 9.23 11.47
N SER A 178 -14.04 10.55 11.49
CA SER A 178 -14.80 11.18 12.57
C SER A 178 -16.04 11.78 11.92
N ASP A 179 -17.19 11.31 12.38
CA ASP A 179 -18.49 11.83 11.96
C ASP A 179 -18.57 13.31 12.38
N LYS A 180 -18.85 14.18 11.41
CA LYS A 180 -19.65 15.39 11.59
C LYS A 180 -20.73 15.39 10.52
#